data_AF-A0A538LY85-F1
#
_entry.id   AF-A0A538LY85-F1
#
_cell.length_a   1.000
_cell.length_b   1.000
_cell.length_c   1.000
_cell.angle_alpha   90.00
_cell.angle_beta   90.00
_cell.angle_gamma   90.00
#
_symmetry.space_group_name_H-M   'P 1'
#
loop_
_entity.id
_entity.type
_entity.pdbx_description
1 polymer ?
#
loop_
_entity_poly.entity_id
_entity_poly.type
_entity_poly.pdbx_seq_one_letter_code
_entity_poly.pdbx_strand_id
1 'polypeptide(L)'
;MIGRALGSLRGRAVGGACALCLALAPAGCGDTLQDRPISHSTLETLLLAPYPVYWLGQSFRRLALTEATHDPSGAFSVQYGDCKQGGQGTCVPPLRVVTSPDNSFLPGSPATRRATPIRGVTGLLTRGGRTIVIATAGVVVGIYALDRPLAAAAAQAMVPINDSGVPGARLPAALPDTGFAAQPLPAQMAPPLGRAR
;
A
#
# COMPACT_ATOMS: atom_id res chain seq x y z
N MET A 1 -47.97 56.57 -14.32
CA MET A 1 -47.48 57.97 -14.43
C MET A 1 -47.84 58.70 -13.16
N ILE A 2 -46.82 59.10 -12.39
CA ILE A 2 -46.68 60.31 -11.56
C ILE A 2 -45.38 60.07 -10.80
N GLY A 3 -44.33 60.75 -11.23
CA GLY A 3 -43.01 60.67 -10.65
C GLY A 3 -42.87 61.56 -9.42
N ARG A 4 -41.86 61.25 -8.61
CA ARG A 4 -41.19 62.24 -7.79
C ARG A 4 -39.76 61.78 -7.52
N ALA A 5 -38.84 62.41 -8.25
CA ALA A 5 -37.42 62.42 -7.94
C ALA A 5 -37.19 63.36 -6.75
N LEU A 6 -36.38 62.93 -5.79
CA LEU A 6 -35.75 63.80 -4.79
C LEU A 6 -34.28 63.41 -4.72
N GLY A 7 -33.44 64.39 -5.04
CA GLY A 7 -32.00 64.25 -5.14
C GLY A 7 -31.28 64.28 -3.79
N SER A 8 -30.09 63.68 -3.83
CA SER A 8 -28.82 64.14 -3.25
C SER A 8 -28.82 64.76 -1.86
N LEU A 9 -28.21 64.05 -0.91
CA LEU A 9 -27.38 64.69 0.12
C LEU A 9 -26.04 63.95 0.28
N ARG A 10 -25.00 64.74 0.04
CA ARG A 10 -23.58 64.55 0.35
C ARG A 10 -23.35 64.09 1.80
N GLY A 11 -22.40 63.18 1.96
CA GLY A 11 -21.18 63.52 2.70
C GLY A 11 -20.99 62.93 4.10
N ARG A 12 -19.74 62.49 4.29
CA ARG A 12 -18.95 62.36 5.53
C ARG A 12 -19.01 61.04 6.31
N ALA A 13 -18.06 60.19 5.93
CA ALA A 13 -17.06 59.53 6.77
C ALA A 13 -17.27 59.58 8.30
N VAL A 14 -17.51 58.41 8.90
CA VAL A 14 -17.11 58.09 10.27
C VAL A 14 -16.79 56.60 10.34
N GLY A 15 -15.67 56.25 10.98
CA GLY A 15 -15.56 55.00 11.72
C GLY A 15 -14.86 53.85 11.01
N GLY A 16 -13.53 53.95 10.88
CA GLY A 16 -12.69 52.78 10.65
C GLY A 16 -12.87 51.77 11.78
N ALA A 17 -13.44 50.62 11.45
CA ALA A 17 -13.29 49.38 12.21
C ALA A 17 -12.32 48.51 11.40
N CYS A 18 -11.05 48.52 11.81
CA CYS A 18 -10.03 47.61 11.33
C CYS A 18 -10.36 46.21 11.87
N ALA A 19 -11.28 45.52 11.19
CA ALA A 19 -11.54 44.11 11.42
C ALA A 19 -10.33 43.33 10.90
N LEU A 20 -9.37 43.12 11.80
CA LEU A 20 -8.25 42.21 11.62
C LEU A 20 -8.82 40.78 11.59
N CYS A 21 -9.41 40.39 10.46
CA CYS A 21 -9.74 39.02 10.16
C CYS A 21 -8.43 38.25 10.03
N LEU A 22 -7.96 37.68 11.14
CA LEU A 22 -6.99 36.60 11.12
C LEU A 22 -7.53 35.52 10.19
N ALA A 23 -6.97 35.46 8.98
CA ALA A 23 -7.13 34.35 8.08
C ALA A 23 -6.56 33.11 8.79
N LEU A 24 -7.43 32.39 9.48
CA LEU A 24 -7.23 30.99 9.83
C LEU A 24 -7.11 30.25 8.50
N ALA A 25 -5.90 30.18 7.96
CA ALA A 25 -5.56 29.18 6.96
C ALA A 25 -5.80 27.84 7.64
N PRO A 26 -6.78 27.03 7.21
CA PRO A 26 -6.78 25.65 7.65
C PRO A 26 -5.48 25.06 7.11
N ALA A 27 -4.56 24.72 8.03
CA ALA A 27 -3.52 23.74 7.76
C ALA A 27 -4.23 22.40 7.54
N GLY A 28 -4.90 22.30 6.39
CA GLY A 28 -5.48 21.07 5.90
C GLY A 28 -4.33 20.12 5.66
N CYS A 29 -4.36 19.01 6.40
CA CYS A 29 -3.50 17.86 6.21
C CYS A 29 -3.32 17.62 4.71
N GLY A 30 -2.07 17.69 4.25
CA GLY A 30 -1.72 17.41 2.87
C GLY A 30 -2.19 16.01 2.53
N ASP A 31 -3.06 15.92 1.52
CA ASP A 31 -3.10 14.74 0.68
C ASP A 31 -1.64 14.43 0.34
N THR A 32 -1.12 13.30 0.80
CA THR A 32 0.16 12.80 0.32
C THR A 32 -0.11 12.19 -1.06
N LEU A 33 -0.58 13.03 -1.98
CA LEU A 33 -0.67 12.76 -3.40
C LEU A 33 0.76 12.45 -3.83
N GLN A 34 0.93 11.27 -4.41
CA GLN A 34 2.19 10.85 -4.99
C GLN A 34 2.40 11.67 -6.28
N ASP A 35 2.74 12.96 -6.17
CA ASP A 35 2.94 13.87 -7.32
C ASP A 35 4.21 13.56 -8.12
N ARG A 36 5.06 12.68 -7.59
CA ARG A 36 6.32 12.28 -8.22
C ARG A 36 6.22 10.86 -8.75
N PRO A 37 6.62 10.62 -10.01
CA PRO A 37 6.80 9.28 -10.53
C PRO A 37 7.67 8.46 -9.59
N ILE A 38 7.37 7.17 -9.43
CA ILE A 38 8.25 6.25 -8.72
C ILE A 38 9.66 6.32 -9.28
N SER A 39 10.65 6.42 -8.40
CA SER A 39 12.04 6.39 -8.80
C SER A 39 12.37 5.08 -9.51
N HIS A 40 13.05 5.17 -10.66
CA HIS A 40 13.51 4.01 -11.42
C HIS A 40 14.29 3.01 -10.56
N SER A 41 15.11 3.50 -9.62
CA SER A 41 15.88 2.68 -8.68
C SER A 41 15.04 1.75 -7.81
N THR A 42 13.77 2.10 -7.57
CA THR A 42 12.86 1.27 -6.79
C THR A 42 12.47 0.00 -7.54
N LEU A 43 12.21 0.11 -8.84
CA LEU A 43 11.84 -1.05 -9.67
C LEU A 43 13.05 -1.95 -9.94
N GLU A 44 14.22 -1.37 -10.11
CA GLU A 44 15.49 -2.11 -10.22
C GLU A 44 15.71 -3.01 -9.00
N THR A 45 15.39 -2.52 -7.79
CA THR A 45 15.52 -3.33 -6.57
C THR A 45 14.60 -4.56 -6.59
N LEU A 46 13.38 -4.44 -7.11
CA LEU A 46 12.47 -5.58 -7.26
C LEU A 46 12.97 -6.58 -8.31
N LEU A 47 13.61 -6.09 -9.39
CA LEU A 47 14.17 -6.92 -10.46
C LEU A 47 15.36 -7.76 -9.99
N LEU A 48 16.13 -7.28 -9.00
CA LEU A 48 17.30 -7.95 -8.44
C LEU A 48 16.97 -8.90 -7.28
N ALA A 49 15.69 -9.08 -6.94
CA ALA A 49 15.29 -9.93 -5.84
C ALA A 49 15.67 -11.41 -6.07
N PRO A 50 16.09 -12.15 -5.03
CA PRO A 50 16.58 -13.54 -5.17
C PRO A 50 15.47 -14.59 -5.33
N TYR A 51 14.20 -14.18 -5.33
CA TYR A 51 13.01 -15.01 -5.55
C TYR A 51 11.93 -14.21 -6.29
N PRO A 52 10.90 -14.87 -6.85
CA PRO A 52 9.84 -14.20 -7.59
C PRO A 52 9.13 -13.13 -6.75
N VAL A 53 9.15 -11.87 -7.19
CA VAL A 53 8.43 -10.76 -6.55
C VAL A 53 7.18 -10.42 -7.35
N TYR A 54 6.01 -10.54 -6.75
CA TYR A 54 4.74 -10.36 -7.44
C TYR A 54 4.28 -8.91 -7.45
N TRP A 55 3.81 -8.47 -8.62
CA TRP A 55 3.26 -7.14 -8.87
C TRP A 55 2.15 -7.19 -9.93
N LEU A 56 1.57 -6.03 -10.26
CA LEU A 56 0.45 -5.87 -11.19
C LEU A 56 0.80 -4.93 -12.37
N GLY A 57 2.09 -4.59 -12.51
CA GLY A 57 2.58 -3.59 -13.46
C GLY A 57 2.61 -2.16 -12.89
N GLN A 58 2.77 -1.17 -13.77
CA GLN A 58 2.82 0.25 -13.38
C GLN A 58 1.47 0.81 -12.93
N SER A 59 0.37 0.17 -13.31
CA SER A 59 -0.98 0.55 -12.88
C SER A 59 -1.91 -0.65 -12.89
N PHE A 60 -2.90 -0.63 -12.01
CA PHE A 60 -3.91 -1.67 -11.92
C PHE A 60 -5.27 -1.08 -11.55
N ARG A 61 -6.31 -1.35 -12.36
CA ARG A 61 -7.68 -0.85 -12.12
C ARG A 61 -7.75 0.68 -11.88
N ARG A 62 -6.92 1.46 -12.61
CA ARG A 62 -6.74 2.92 -12.49
C ARG A 62 -5.99 3.40 -11.24
N LEU A 63 -5.41 2.48 -10.47
CA LEU A 63 -4.50 2.80 -9.39
C LEU A 63 -3.08 2.77 -9.95
N ALA A 64 -2.39 3.92 -9.95
CA ALA A 64 -0.98 3.96 -10.28
C ALA A 64 -0.17 3.26 -9.19
N LEU A 65 0.94 2.63 -9.57
CA LEU A 65 1.95 2.22 -8.61
C LEU A 65 2.49 3.49 -7.94
N THR A 66 2.39 3.57 -6.62
CA THR A 66 2.82 4.74 -5.84
C THR A 66 4.06 4.46 -5.02
N GLU A 67 4.25 3.23 -4.52
CA GLU A 67 5.42 2.91 -3.72
C GLU A 67 5.84 1.46 -3.95
N ALA A 68 7.15 1.21 -3.86
CA ALA A 68 7.68 -0.13 -3.68
C ALA A 68 8.86 -0.09 -2.70
N THR A 69 8.92 -1.07 -1.81
CA THR A 69 9.90 -1.12 -0.73
C THR A 69 10.40 -2.54 -0.51
N HIS A 70 11.61 -2.63 0.01
CA HIS A 70 12.22 -3.85 0.52
C HIS A 70 12.50 -3.60 2.00
N ASP A 71 11.93 -4.43 2.87
CA ASP A 71 12.14 -4.30 4.31
C ASP A 71 13.22 -5.28 4.82
N PRO A 72 13.76 -5.07 6.03
CA PRO A 72 14.82 -5.92 6.56
C PRO A 72 14.45 -7.40 6.68
N SER A 73 13.16 -7.77 6.70
CA SER A 73 12.70 -9.17 6.69
C SER A 73 12.82 -9.85 5.34
N GLY A 74 13.37 -9.16 4.33
CA GLY A 74 13.41 -9.63 2.96
C GLY A 74 12.10 -9.34 2.22
N ALA A 75 10.99 -9.04 2.90
CA ALA A 75 9.74 -8.84 2.20
C ALA A 75 9.80 -7.63 1.26
N PHE A 76 9.25 -7.83 0.07
CA PHE A 76 9.06 -6.78 -0.94
C PHE A 76 7.60 -6.37 -0.96
N SER A 77 7.33 -5.08 -0.79
CA SER A 77 6.00 -4.50 -0.85
C SER A 77 5.84 -3.62 -2.07
N VAL A 78 4.70 -3.73 -2.74
CA VAL A 78 4.33 -2.99 -3.95
C VAL A 78 2.94 -2.41 -3.75
N GLN A 79 2.81 -1.09 -3.82
CA GLN A 79 1.63 -0.34 -3.41
C GLN A 79 1.02 0.45 -4.57
N TYR A 80 -0.30 0.45 -4.65
CA TYR A 80 -1.07 1.12 -5.69
C TYR A 80 -2.09 2.10 -5.11
N GLY A 81 -2.12 3.30 -5.70
CA GLY A 81 -2.98 4.41 -5.31
C GLY A 81 -2.43 5.23 -4.15
N ASP A 82 -3.03 6.40 -3.96
CA ASP A 82 -2.59 7.35 -2.93
C ASP A 82 -2.84 6.81 -1.52
N CYS A 83 -1.91 7.15 -0.64
CA CYS A 83 -2.01 6.82 0.76
C CYS A 83 -3.19 7.59 1.38
N LYS A 84 -4.18 6.86 1.91
CA LYS A 84 -5.21 7.49 2.76
C LYS A 84 -4.78 7.40 4.21
N GLN A 85 -4.91 8.50 4.94
CA GLN A 85 -4.62 8.53 6.37
C GLN A 85 -5.59 7.60 7.11
N GLY A 86 -5.07 6.50 7.64
CA GLY A 86 -5.79 5.56 8.49
C GLY A 86 -5.81 6.00 9.96
N GLY A 87 -6.43 5.18 10.81
CA GLY A 87 -6.39 5.38 12.26
C GLY A 87 -4.94 5.47 12.78
N GLN A 88 -4.70 6.34 13.75
CA GLN A 88 -3.37 6.62 14.34
C GLN A 88 -2.32 7.18 13.35
N GLY A 89 -2.76 7.79 12.24
CA GLY A 89 -1.85 8.37 11.25
C GLY A 89 -1.17 7.33 10.35
N THR A 90 -1.64 6.08 10.37
CA THR A 90 -1.05 5.00 9.59
C THR A 90 -1.49 5.09 8.13
N CYS A 91 -0.56 4.98 7.18
CA CYS A 91 -0.89 4.92 5.76
C CYS A 91 -1.68 3.65 5.39
N VAL A 92 -2.86 3.79 4.78
CA VAL A 92 -3.63 2.67 4.24
C VAL A 92 -3.85 2.87 2.74
N PRO A 93 -3.08 2.20 1.88
CA PRO A 93 -3.27 2.31 0.45
C PRO A 93 -4.51 1.55 -0.04
N PRO A 94 -5.04 1.91 -1.22
CA PRO A 94 -6.09 1.15 -1.89
C PRO A 94 -5.76 -0.33 -2.11
N LEU A 95 -4.51 -0.61 -2.49
CA LEU A 95 -4.02 -1.95 -2.75
C LEU A 95 -2.52 -2.05 -2.44
N ARG A 96 -2.12 -3.11 -1.76
CA ARG A 96 -0.73 -3.48 -1.51
C ARG A 96 -0.54 -4.97 -1.77
N VAL A 97 0.51 -5.31 -2.51
CA VAL A 97 0.98 -6.68 -2.71
C VAL A 97 2.31 -6.81 -1.98
N VAL A 98 2.41 -7.81 -1.10
CA VAL A 98 3.62 -8.12 -0.34
C VAL A 98 4.08 -9.50 -0.75
N THR A 99 5.32 -9.63 -1.17
CA THR A 99 5.97 -10.92 -1.42
C THR A 99 7.02 -11.14 -0.34
N SER A 100 6.91 -12.23 0.40
CA SER A 100 7.84 -12.57 1.48
C SER A 100 8.39 -13.98 1.30
N PRO A 101 9.69 -14.21 1.54
CA PRO A 101 10.25 -15.57 1.67
C PRO A 101 9.90 -16.19 3.03
N ASP A 102 9.34 -15.41 3.95
CA ASP A 102 8.97 -15.82 5.29
C ASP A 102 7.52 -16.33 5.35
N ASN A 103 7.34 -17.59 5.78
CA ASN A 103 6.04 -18.21 5.99
C ASN A 103 5.28 -17.71 7.23
N SER A 104 5.88 -16.90 8.09
CA SER A 104 5.19 -16.23 9.21
C SER A 104 4.05 -15.31 8.73
N PHE A 105 4.07 -14.91 7.46
CA PHE A 105 2.99 -14.18 6.80
C PHE A 105 1.74 -15.04 6.57
N LEU A 106 1.82 -16.36 6.71
CA LEU A 106 0.65 -17.23 6.73
C LEU A 106 -0.13 -16.95 8.03
N PRO A 107 -1.44 -16.69 7.96
CA PRO A 107 -2.20 -16.38 9.17
C PRO A 107 -2.18 -17.56 10.14
N GLY A 108 -1.88 -17.33 11.42
CA GLY A 108 -1.70 -18.41 12.41
C GLY A 108 -2.98 -19.11 12.89
N SER A 109 -4.16 -18.45 12.90
CA SER A 109 -5.39 -19.02 13.49
C SER A 109 -6.42 -19.51 12.45
N PRO A 110 -6.82 -20.79 12.43
CA PRO A 110 -7.75 -21.35 11.43
C PRO A 110 -9.17 -20.77 11.48
N ALA A 111 -9.62 -20.31 12.65
CA ALA A 111 -11.03 -19.99 12.92
C ALA A 111 -11.60 -18.80 12.10
N THR A 112 -10.76 -17.98 11.47
CA THR A 112 -11.18 -16.82 10.67
C THR A 112 -10.74 -16.91 9.20
N ARG A 113 -10.21 -18.06 8.79
CA ARG A 113 -9.70 -18.30 7.44
C ARG A 113 -10.69 -19.08 6.60
N ARG A 114 -10.89 -18.64 5.36
CA ARG A 114 -11.55 -19.45 4.32
C ARG A 114 -10.54 -19.79 3.24
N ALA A 115 -10.28 -21.08 3.04
CA ALA A 115 -9.48 -21.55 1.92
C ALA A 115 -10.27 -21.42 0.61
N THR A 116 -9.60 -21.01 -0.47
CA THR A 116 -10.18 -20.92 -1.81
C THR A 116 -9.10 -21.25 -2.85
N PRO A 117 -9.45 -21.93 -3.95
CA PRO A 117 -8.52 -22.08 -5.06
C PRO A 117 -8.25 -20.73 -5.72
N ILE A 118 -6.98 -20.44 -5.98
CA ILE A 118 -6.51 -19.27 -6.74
C ILE A 118 -5.47 -19.77 -7.72
N ARG A 119 -5.79 -19.74 -9.02
CA ARG A 119 -4.86 -20.06 -10.11
C ARG A 119 -4.11 -21.39 -9.93
N GLY A 120 -4.77 -22.39 -9.34
CA GLY A 120 -4.21 -23.73 -9.12
C GLY A 120 -3.55 -23.97 -7.76
N VAL A 121 -3.44 -22.95 -6.90
CA VAL A 121 -2.95 -23.10 -5.52
C VAL A 121 -4.00 -22.72 -4.49
N THR A 122 -3.81 -23.11 -3.23
CA THR A 122 -4.70 -22.73 -2.12
C THR A 122 -4.37 -21.33 -1.64
N GLY A 123 -5.32 -20.41 -1.80
CA GLY A 123 -5.30 -19.09 -1.17
C GLY A 123 -6.10 -19.08 0.13
N LEU A 124 -5.68 -18.26 1.08
CA LEU A 124 -6.35 -18.03 2.36
C LEU A 124 -6.99 -16.64 2.36
N LEU A 125 -8.32 -16.60 2.47
CA LEU A 125 -9.07 -15.36 2.61
C LEU A 125 -9.22 -15.00 4.09
N THR A 126 -8.94 -13.74 4.43
CA THR A 126 -9.20 -13.15 5.75
C THR A 126 -9.88 -11.78 5.62
N ARG A 127 -10.34 -11.20 6.73
CA ARG A 127 -10.99 -9.87 6.79
C ARG A 127 -12.14 -9.69 5.78
N GLY A 128 -12.96 -10.72 5.60
CA GLY A 128 -14.06 -10.73 4.63
C GLY A 128 -13.64 -10.86 3.16
N GLY A 129 -12.40 -11.32 2.90
CA GLY A 129 -11.85 -11.47 1.55
C GLY A 129 -11.11 -10.24 1.01
N ARG A 130 -10.92 -9.21 1.85
CA ARG A 130 -10.09 -8.03 1.54
C ARG A 130 -8.59 -8.30 1.68
N THR A 131 -8.25 -9.37 2.39
CA THR A 131 -6.89 -9.86 2.50
C THR A 131 -6.85 -11.28 1.98
N ILE A 132 -5.92 -11.54 1.06
CA ILE A 132 -5.68 -12.85 0.45
C ILE A 132 -4.22 -13.19 0.65
N VAL A 133 -3.93 -14.38 1.18
CA VAL A 133 -2.57 -14.88 1.36
C VAL A 133 -2.39 -16.13 0.52
N ILE A 134 -1.33 -16.19 -0.29
CA ILE A 134 -1.09 -17.27 -1.26
C ILE A 134 0.35 -17.75 -1.08
N ALA A 135 0.52 -19.02 -0.70
CA ALA A 135 1.83 -19.66 -0.79
C ALA A 135 2.04 -20.16 -2.24
N THR A 136 3.16 -19.78 -2.86
CA THR A 136 3.48 -20.16 -4.25
C THR A 136 4.99 -20.11 -4.46
N ALA A 137 5.55 -21.06 -5.21
CA ALA A 137 6.99 -21.24 -5.30
C ALA A 137 7.64 -21.23 -3.90
N GLY A 138 8.74 -20.51 -3.69
CA GLY A 138 9.39 -20.37 -2.38
C GLY A 138 8.93 -19.16 -1.57
N VAL A 139 7.75 -18.59 -1.84
CA VAL A 139 7.28 -17.33 -1.22
C VAL A 139 5.82 -17.37 -0.77
N VAL A 140 5.48 -16.43 0.10
CA VAL A 140 4.11 -16.08 0.47
C VAL A 140 3.78 -14.71 -0.10
N VAL A 141 2.69 -14.65 -0.86
CA VAL A 141 2.14 -13.40 -1.40
C VAL A 141 0.92 -12.98 -0.59
N GLY A 142 1.03 -11.85 0.10
CA GLY A 142 -0.06 -11.17 0.78
C GLY A 142 -0.65 -10.05 -0.07
N ILE A 143 -1.95 -10.08 -0.31
CA ILE A 143 -2.70 -9.05 -1.04
C ILE A 143 -3.63 -8.37 -0.04
N TYR A 144 -3.46 -7.06 0.12
CA TYR A 144 -4.26 -6.23 1.02
C TYR A 144 -4.97 -5.16 0.19
N ALA A 145 -6.30 -5.18 0.17
CA ALA A 145 -7.08 -4.22 -0.58
C ALA A 145 -8.22 -3.60 0.25
N LEU A 146 -8.73 -2.46 -0.19
CA LEU A 146 -9.89 -1.82 0.45
C LEU A 146 -11.17 -2.66 0.36
N ASP A 147 -11.32 -3.43 -0.72
CA ASP A 147 -12.48 -4.26 -0.96
C ASP A 147 -12.11 -5.65 -1.53
N ARG A 148 -13.06 -6.58 -1.40
CA ARG A 148 -12.89 -7.97 -1.84
C ARG A 148 -12.76 -8.10 -3.36
N PRO A 149 -13.57 -7.41 -4.21
CA PRO A 149 -13.39 -7.45 -5.66
C PRO A 149 -11.98 -7.06 -6.11
N LEU A 150 -11.40 -6.01 -5.54
CA LEU A 150 -10.06 -5.55 -5.86
C LEU A 150 -9.00 -6.57 -5.45
N ALA A 151 -9.09 -7.13 -4.23
CA ALA A 151 -8.19 -8.19 -3.77
C ALA A 151 -8.25 -9.42 -4.69
N ALA A 152 -9.46 -9.86 -5.04
CA ALA A 152 -9.67 -11.01 -5.93
C ALA A 152 -9.11 -10.74 -7.33
N ALA A 153 -9.35 -9.55 -7.89
CA ALA A 153 -8.82 -9.18 -9.20
C ALA A 153 -7.28 -9.15 -9.19
N ALA A 154 -6.68 -8.60 -8.14
CA ALA A 154 -5.22 -8.59 -7.97
C ALA A 154 -4.65 -10.01 -7.90
N ALA A 155 -5.28 -10.91 -7.13
CA ALA A 155 -4.85 -12.30 -7.03
C ALA A 155 -4.88 -13.04 -8.37
N GLN A 156 -5.84 -12.69 -9.23
CA GLN A 156 -5.94 -13.26 -10.58
C GLN A 156 -4.92 -12.67 -11.56
N ALA A 157 -4.54 -11.41 -11.40
CA ALA A 157 -3.76 -10.68 -12.38
C ALA A 157 -2.25 -10.61 -12.08
N MET A 158 -1.84 -10.78 -10.82
CA MET A 158 -0.45 -10.58 -10.42
C MET A 158 0.52 -11.50 -11.17
N VAL A 159 1.70 -10.99 -11.48
CA VAL A 159 2.79 -11.72 -12.15
C VAL A 159 4.09 -11.46 -11.41
N PRO A 160 5.11 -12.33 -11.51
CA PRO A 160 6.45 -11.96 -11.08
C PRO A 160 6.98 -10.79 -11.93
N ILE A 161 7.67 -9.83 -11.31
CA ILE A 161 8.36 -8.73 -12.01
C ILE A 161 9.73 -9.15 -12.55
N ASN A 162 10.41 -10.02 -11.82
CA ASN A 162 11.77 -10.50 -12.07
C ASN A 162 11.81 -11.86 -12.76
N ASP A 163 10.68 -12.33 -13.29
CA ASP A 163 10.57 -13.58 -14.04
C ASP A 163 9.46 -13.44 -15.11
N SER A 164 9.42 -14.39 -16.04
CA SER A 164 8.35 -14.53 -17.01
C SER A 164 7.02 -14.91 -16.34
N GLY A 165 5.97 -14.16 -16.65
CA GLY A 165 4.63 -14.41 -16.13
C GLY A 165 3.57 -13.79 -17.01
N VAL A 166 2.41 -14.47 -17.08
CA VAL A 166 1.23 -13.97 -17.80
C VAL A 166 0.09 -13.82 -16.79
N PRO A 167 -0.64 -12.69 -16.77
CA PRO A 167 -1.81 -12.53 -15.92
C PRO A 167 -2.81 -13.68 -16.12
N GLY A 168 -3.34 -14.24 -15.05
CA GLY A 168 -4.28 -15.36 -15.08
C GLY A 168 -3.66 -16.75 -15.31
N ALA A 169 -2.37 -16.87 -15.68
CA ALA A 169 -1.69 -18.16 -15.79
C ALA A 169 -1.65 -18.89 -14.45
N ARG A 170 -1.49 -20.22 -14.42
CA ARG A 170 -1.39 -20.94 -13.14
C ARG A 170 -0.21 -20.43 -12.31
N LEU A 171 -0.40 -20.35 -10.99
CA LEU A 171 0.68 -20.08 -10.06
C LEU A 171 1.49 -21.37 -9.83
N PRO A 172 2.83 -21.27 -9.68
CA PRO A 172 3.64 -22.40 -9.27
C PRO A 172 3.14 -22.99 -7.94
N ALA A 173 3.26 -24.31 -7.78
CA ALA A 173 2.98 -24.95 -6.51
C ALA A 173 3.87 -24.37 -5.40
N ALA A 174 3.34 -24.30 -4.17
CA ALA A 174 4.14 -23.91 -3.01
C ALA A 174 5.24 -24.96 -2.76
N LEU A 175 6.46 -24.49 -2.56
CA LEU A 175 7.58 -25.28 -2.07
C LEU A 175 7.47 -25.43 -0.55
N PRO A 176 8.15 -26.42 0.03
CA PRO A 176 8.26 -26.54 1.48
C PRO A 176 8.83 -25.27 2.11
N ASP A 177 8.52 -25.06 3.40
CA ASP A 177 9.09 -23.98 4.19
C ASP A 177 10.62 -23.99 4.11
N THR A 178 11.20 -22.85 3.75
CA THR A 178 12.65 -22.67 3.67
C THR A 178 13.30 -22.49 5.05
N GLY A 179 12.49 -22.30 6.10
CA GLY A 179 12.96 -21.96 7.43
C GLY A 179 13.45 -20.52 7.55
N PHE A 180 13.13 -19.64 6.58
CA PHE A 180 13.56 -18.25 6.58
C PHE A 180 13.21 -17.53 7.90
N ALA A 181 12.01 -17.81 8.45
CA ALA A 181 11.55 -17.29 9.74
C ALA A 181 12.37 -17.77 10.96
N ALA A 182 13.06 -18.92 10.83
CA ALA A 182 13.76 -19.56 11.93
C ALA A 182 15.15 -18.96 12.18
N GLN A 183 15.70 -18.22 11.21
CA GLN A 183 16.95 -17.48 11.38
C GLN A 183 16.64 -16.01 11.69
N PRO A 184 17.07 -15.47 12.85
CA PRO A 184 16.96 -14.06 13.12
C PRO A 184 17.71 -13.26 12.07
N LEU A 185 17.09 -12.18 11.59
CA LEU A 185 17.76 -11.25 10.68
C LEU A 185 18.97 -10.64 11.38
N PRO A 186 20.04 -10.25 10.67
CA PRO A 186 21.18 -9.57 11.29
C PRO A 186 20.77 -8.33 12.11
N ALA A 187 19.73 -7.61 11.68
CA ALA A 187 19.16 -6.46 12.40
C ALA A 187 18.41 -6.84 13.70
N GLN A 188 18.05 -8.12 13.87
CA GLN A 188 17.37 -8.66 15.05
C GLN A 188 18.34 -9.35 16.02
N MET A 189 19.58 -9.58 15.61
CA MET A 189 20.61 -10.12 16.50
C MET A 189 21.15 -8.98 17.38
N ALA A 190 21.16 -9.19 18.70
CA ALA A 190 21.84 -8.27 19.61
C ALA A 190 23.32 -8.16 19.23
N PRO A 191 23.94 -6.96 19.29
CA PRO A 191 25.37 -6.83 19.10
C PRO A 191 26.10 -7.81 20.04
N PRO A 192 27.15 -8.50 19.59
CA PRO A 192 27.93 -9.35 20.47
C PRO A 192 28.41 -8.51 21.66
N LEU A 193 28.14 -8.98 22.88
CA LEU A 193 28.63 -8.34 24.09
C LEU A 193 30.16 -8.34 24.03
N GLY A 194 30.73 -7.18 23.69
CA GLY A 194 32.17 -6.98 23.77
C GLY A 194 32.61 -7.28 25.20
N ARG A 195 33.66 -8.09 25.36
CA ARG A 195 34.30 -8.25 26.67
C ARG A 195 34.75 -6.86 27.12
N ALA A 196 34.14 -6.33 28.18
CA ALA A 196 34.68 -5.20 28.91
C ALA A 196 36.15 -5.54 29.25
N ARG A 197 37.07 -4.72 28.75
CA ARG A 197 38.48 -4.78 29.12
C ARG A 197 38.70 -3.97 30.38
#